data_AF-A0A2M8PK52-F1
#
_entry.id   AF-A0A2M8PK52-F1
#
_cell.length_a   1.000
_cell.length_b   1.000
_cell.length_c   1.000
_cell.angle_alpha   90.00
_cell.angle_beta   90.00
_cell.angle_gamma   90.00
#
_symmetry.space_group_name_H-M   'P 1'
#
loop_
_entity.id
_entity.type
_entity.pdbx_description
1 polymer ?
#
loop_
_entity_poly.entity_id
_entity_poly.type
_entity_poly.pdbx_seq_one_letter_code
_entity_poly.pdbx_strand_id
1 'polypeptide(L)'
;KAHAADDAAKRVLKKIIMHMQRELSGHAIYIPNYSMDVALHLVKGADVWLNTPILGKEACGTSGMKAIANGVLQLTVEDGWSAEVQWHDKGWTLESDTLAPTIYLRLEDDIAPLYYDRNEDGLPLEWIGRMRRSIG
;
A
#
# COMPACT_ATOMS: atom_id res chain seq x y z
N LYS A 1 2.79 6.81 17.14
CA LYS A 1 2.36 7.82 18.13
C LYS A 1 2.93 9.16 17.72
N ALA A 2 2.09 10.14 17.40
CA ALA A 2 2.57 11.49 17.09
C ALA A 2 3.23 12.09 18.35
N HIS A 3 4.42 12.67 18.20
CA HIS A 3 5.07 13.41 19.29
C HIS A 3 4.16 14.58 19.70
N ALA A 4 4.07 14.83 21.01
CA ALA A 4 3.10 15.76 21.61
C ALA A 4 3.15 17.20 21.06
N ALA A 5 4.25 17.59 20.40
CA ALA A 5 4.53 18.95 19.94
C ALA A 5 4.15 19.26 18.47
N ASP A 6 3.61 18.32 17.69
CA ASP A 6 3.36 18.56 16.26
C ASP A 6 1.88 18.89 15.97
N ASP A 7 1.45 20.09 16.34
CA ASP A 7 0.09 20.56 16.08
C ASP A 7 -0.19 20.74 14.58
N ALA A 8 0.84 20.91 13.74
CA ALA A 8 0.69 20.92 12.30
C ALA A 8 0.32 19.54 11.77
N ALA A 9 1.05 18.48 12.17
CA ALA A 9 0.71 17.11 11.80
C ALA A 9 -0.67 16.68 12.32
N LYS A 10 -1.04 17.07 13.55
CA LYS A 10 -2.39 16.80 14.08
C LYS A 10 -3.49 17.47 13.24
N ARG A 11 -3.28 18.71 12.78
CA ARG A 11 -4.24 19.40 11.90
C ARG A 11 -4.36 18.72 10.54
N VAL A 12 -3.25 18.32 9.93
CA VAL A 12 -3.24 17.58 8.66
C VAL A 12 -4.00 16.25 8.82
N LEU A 13 -3.69 15.48 9.87
CA LEU A 13 -4.38 14.22 10.15
C LEU A 13 -5.88 14.42 10.35
N LYS A 14 -6.29 15.43 11.12
CA LYS A 14 -7.71 15.75 11.33
C LYS A 14 -8.42 16.08 10.01
N LYS A 15 -7.76 16.81 9.11
CA LYS A 15 -8.30 17.12 7.78
C LYS A 15 -8.46 15.84 6.96
N ILE A 16 -7.46 14.96 6.93
CA ILE A 16 -7.54 13.67 6.22
C ILE A 16 -8.71 12.82 6.75
N ILE A 17 -8.82 12.67 8.06
CA ILE A 17 -9.92 11.91 8.69
C ILE A 17 -11.28 12.52 8.31
N MET A 18 -11.39 13.85 8.28
CA MET A 18 -12.63 14.52 7.88
C MET A 18 -13.01 14.22 6.42
N HIS A 19 -12.05 14.16 5.49
CA HIS A 19 -12.30 13.75 4.10
C HIS A 19 -12.74 12.27 4.04
N MET A 20 -12.08 11.39 4.82
CA MET A 20 -12.45 9.97 4.92
C MET A 20 -13.88 9.76 5.43
N GLN A 21 -14.32 10.56 6.40
CA GLN A 21 -15.67 10.47 6.98
C GLN A 21 -16.75 11.09 6.11
N ARG A 22 -16.39 11.86 5.07
CA ARG A 22 -17.34 12.58 4.23
C ARG A 22 -17.25 12.08 2.79
N GLU A 23 -16.34 12.66 2.04
CA GLU A 23 -16.18 12.45 0.59
C GLU A 23 -15.80 11.00 0.25
N LEU A 24 -15.04 10.34 1.12
CA LEU A 24 -14.57 8.97 0.92
C LEU A 24 -15.24 7.97 1.87
N SER A 25 -16.39 8.33 2.44
CA SER A 25 -17.11 7.45 3.37
C SER A 25 -17.44 6.12 2.68
N GLY A 26 -17.16 5.02 3.39
CA GLY A 26 -17.31 3.65 2.87
C GLY A 26 -16.15 3.15 2.00
N HIS A 27 -15.22 4.03 1.61
CA HIS A 27 -14.09 3.71 0.72
C HIS A 27 -12.73 3.94 1.39
N ALA A 28 -12.67 4.75 2.45
CA ALA A 28 -11.47 5.00 3.23
C ALA A 28 -11.77 4.93 4.73
N ILE A 29 -10.87 4.31 5.49
CA ILE A 29 -10.97 4.18 6.94
C ILE A 29 -9.67 4.58 7.62
N TYR A 30 -9.78 5.35 8.69
CA TYR A 30 -8.68 5.60 9.61
C TYR A 30 -8.78 4.67 10.81
N ILE A 31 -7.71 3.94 11.10
CA ILE A 31 -7.65 3.02 12.24
C ILE A 31 -6.81 3.66 13.35
N PRO A 32 -7.44 4.20 14.42
CA PRO A 32 -6.72 4.69 15.58
C PRO A 32 -6.10 3.52 16.35
N ASN A 33 -4.99 3.77 17.05
CA ASN A 33 -4.34 2.80 17.95
C ASN A 33 -3.98 1.46 17.27
N TYR A 34 -3.45 1.53 16.05
CA TYR A 34 -2.89 0.38 15.33
C TYR A 34 -2.03 -0.50 16.25
N SER A 35 -2.51 -1.72 16.48
CA SER A 35 -1.88 -2.74 17.30
C SER A 35 -1.36 -3.89 16.43
N MET A 36 -0.60 -4.80 17.03
CA MET A 36 -0.15 -6.01 16.35
C MET A 36 -1.31 -6.90 15.89
N ASP A 37 -2.41 -6.95 16.66
CA ASP A 37 -3.59 -7.72 16.28
C ASP A 37 -4.24 -7.14 15.03
N VAL A 38 -4.34 -5.81 14.93
CA VAL A 38 -4.85 -5.15 13.74
C VAL A 38 -3.91 -5.37 12.55
N ALA A 39 -2.60 -5.26 12.77
CA ALA A 39 -1.59 -5.55 11.75
C ALA A 39 -1.78 -6.93 11.13
N LEU A 40 -1.99 -7.95 11.97
CA LEU A 40 -2.18 -9.33 11.52
C LEU A 40 -3.40 -9.50 10.61
N HIS A 41 -4.48 -8.77 10.87
CA HIS A 41 -5.66 -8.80 10.01
C HIS A 41 -5.40 -8.07 8.68
N LEU A 42 -4.74 -6.91 8.73
CA LEU A 42 -4.48 -6.11 7.53
C LEU A 42 -3.53 -6.80 6.55
N VAL A 43 -2.45 -7.41 7.03
CA VAL A 43 -1.50 -8.10 6.14
C VAL A 43 -2.10 -9.36 5.49
N LYS A 44 -3.21 -9.90 6.00
CA LYS A 44 -3.91 -11.06 5.42
C LYS A 44 -5.06 -10.68 4.51
N GLY A 45 -5.63 -9.48 4.70
CA GLY A 45 -6.82 -9.04 3.99
C GLY A 45 -6.57 -7.97 2.92
N ALA A 46 -5.36 -7.40 2.85
CA ALA A 46 -5.01 -6.44 1.83
C ALA A 46 -4.64 -7.12 0.52
N ASP A 47 -5.09 -6.56 -0.61
CA ASP A 47 -4.65 -6.95 -1.94
C ASP A 47 -3.36 -6.20 -2.33
N VAL A 48 -3.31 -4.90 -2.02
CA VAL A 48 -2.18 -4.01 -2.29
C VAL A 48 -1.71 -3.34 -1.00
N TRP A 49 -0.39 -3.31 -0.80
CA TRP A 49 0.25 -2.61 0.29
C TRP A 49 0.95 -1.34 -0.23
N LEU A 50 0.42 -0.18 0.13
CA LEU A 50 0.97 1.13 -0.26
C LEU A 50 2.03 1.60 0.74
N ASN A 51 3.23 1.91 0.24
CA ASN A 51 4.31 2.50 1.04
C ASN A 51 4.89 3.74 0.34
N THR A 52 4.82 4.89 1.01
CA THR A 52 5.26 6.19 0.44
C THR A 52 6.28 6.87 1.35
N PRO A 53 7.46 6.25 1.58
CA PRO A 53 8.52 6.84 2.38
C PRO A 53 9.00 8.16 1.79
N ILE A 54 9.58 9.01 2.65
CA ILE A 54 10.43 10.09 2.17
C ILE A 54 11.78 9.46 1.81
N LEU A 55 12.20 9.63 0.57
CA LEU A 55 13.44 9.05 0.05
C LEU A 55 14.65 9.31 0.97
N GLY A 56 15.44 8.26 1.25
CA GLY A 56 16.60 8.31 2.12
C GLY A 56 16.28 8.30 3.62
N LYS A 57 15.02 8.09 4.00
CA LYS A 57 14.60 8.00 5.41
C LYS A 57 14.05 6.64 5.81
N GLU A 58 13.85 5.71 4.87
CA GLU A 58 13.41 4.36 5.19
C GLU A 58 14.60 3.42 5.44
N ALA A 59 14.72 2.90 6.66
CA ALA A 59 15.82 2.01 7.02
C ALA A 59 15.55 0.52 6.74
N CYS A 60 14.34 0.00 7.02
CA CYS A 60 14.12 -1.47 7.00
C CYS A 60 12.68 -1.92 6.64
N GLY A 61 11.67 -1.03 6.66
CA GLY A 61 10.35 -1.30 6.08
C GLY A 61 9.70 -2.67 6.37
N THR A 62 9.83 -3.22 7.58
CA THR A 62 9.46 -4.62 7.87
C THR A 62 7.99 -4.97 7.66
N SER A 63 7.08 -3.99 7.64
CA SER A 63 5.67 -4.20 7.31
C SER A 63 5.46 -4.60 5.87
N GLY A 64 6.24 -4.05 4.93
CA GLY A 64 6.18 -4.43 3.52
C GLY A 64 6.64 -5.87 3.31
N MET A 65 7.73 -6.27 3.97
CA MET A 65 8.20 -7.67 3.96
C MET A 65 7.14 -8.65 4.50
N LYS A 66 6.44 -8.28 5.59
CA LYS A 66 5.34 -9.10 6.14
C LYS A 66 4.16 -9.20 5.19
N ALA A 67 3.80 -8.11 4.52
CA ALA A 67 2.74 -8.08 3.54
C ALA A 67 3.08 -8.98 2.33
N ILE A 68 4.29 -8.87 1.78
CA ILE A 68 4.78 -9.75 0.70
C ILE A 68 4.68 -11.22 1.11
N ALA A 69 5.10 -11.58 2.33
CA ALA A 69 5.04 -12.97 2.81
C ALA A 69 3.61 -13.55 2.89
N ASN A 70 2.58 -12.70 2.85
CA ASN A 70 1.16 -13.09 2.77
C ASN A 70 0.61 -13.00 1.33
N GLY A 71 1.45 -12.79 0.32
CA GLY A 71 1.06 -12.64 -1.07
C GLY A 71 0.52 -11.25 -1.42
N VAL A 72 0.59 -10.27 -0.52
CA VAL A 72 0.13 -8.90 -0.79
C VAL A 72 1.12 -8.20 -1.72
N LEU A 73 0.62 -7.67 -2.84
CA LEU A 73 1.44 -6.96 -3.82
C LEU A 73 1.83 -5.57 -3.31
N GLN A 74 3.04 -5.12 -3.61
CA GLN A 74 3.51 -3.81 -3.16
C GLN A 74 3.21 -2.71 -4.18
N LEU A 75 2.89 -1.53 -3.69
CA LEU A 75 2.91 -0.27 -4.41
C LEU A 75 3.79 0.69 -3.60
N THR A 76 5.06 0.88 -3.99
CA THR A 76 6.06 1.51 -3.13
C THR A 76 6.95 2.51 -3.85
N VAL A 77 7.38 3.56 -3.16
CA VAL A 77 8.59 4.29 -3.57
C VAL A 77 9.80 3.40 -3.28
N GLU A 78 10.76 3.34 -4.20
CA GLU A 78 11.98 2.55 -4.03
C GLU A 78 12.95 3.25 -3.07
N ASP A 79 12.89 2.85 -1.79
CA ASP A 79 13.79 3.28 -0.72
C ASP A 79 14.09 2.12 0.25
N GLY A 80 15.25 2.14 0.90
CA GLY A 80 15.69 1.07 1.80
C GLY A 80 15.66 -0.32 1.14
N TRP A 81 15.03 -1.29 1.81
CA TRP A 81 14.93 -2.68 1.32
C TRP A 81 14.19 -2.81 -0.02
N SER A 82 13.25 -1.90 -0.31
CA SER A 82 12.42 -1.98 -1.51
C SER A 82 13.21 -1.67 -2.79
N ALA A 83 14.32 -0.92 -2.68
CA ALA A 83 15.24 -0.66 -3.78
C ALA A 83 16.07 -1.89 -4.19
N GLU A 84 16.11 -2.93 -3.34
CA GLU A 84 16.83 -4.18 -3.63
C GLU A 84 15.96 -5.23 -4.33
N VAL A 85 14.65 -4.95 -4.49
CA VAL A 85 13.67 -5.89 -5.04
C VAL A 85 13.46 -5.64 -6.53
N GLN A 86 13.50 -6.69 -7.34
CA GLN A 86 13.05 -6.63 -8.73
C GLN A 86 11.50 -6.68 -8.78
N TRP A 87 10.87 -5.51 -8.97
CA TRP A 87 9.41 -5.36 -8.88
C TRP A 87 8.60 -5.93 -10.04
N HIS A 88 9.25 -6.27 -11.17
CA HIS A 88 8.59 -6.85 -12.33
C HIS A 88 7.74 -8.07 -11.94
N ASP A 89 6.44 -8.03 -12.26
CA ASP A 89 5.42 -9.03 -11.90
C ASP A 89 5.28 -9.36 -10.41
N LYS A 90 5.76 -8.48 -9.51
CA LYS A 90 5.68 -8.64 -8.04
C LYS A 90 5.06 -7.43 -7.33
N GLY A 91 4.99 -6.29 -8.01
CA GLY A 91 4.42 -5.05 -7.50
C GLY A 91 4.68 -3.89 -8.45
N TRP A 92 4.55 -2.67 -7.94
CA TRP A 92 4.70 -1.44 -8.68
C TRP A 92 5.53 -0.43 -7.90
N THR A 93 6.32 0.33 -8.65
CA THR A 93 7.12 1.42 -8.12
C THR A 93 6.42 2.75 -8.30
N LEU A 94 6.67 3.66 -7.37
CA LEU A 94 6.16 5.02 -7.33
C LEU A 94 7.31 6.02 -7.43
N GLU A 95 7.08 7.08 -8.19
CA GLU A 95 8.01 8.20 -8.29
C GLU A 95 7.82 9.15 -7.11
N SER A 96 8.91 9.42 -6.38
CA SER A 96 8.85 10.23 -5.14
C SER A 96 8.49 11.70 -5.38
N ASP A 97 8.86 12.25 -6.54
CA ASP A 97 8.61 13.65 -6.94
C ASP A 97 7.18 13.89 -7.46
N THR A 98 6.56 12.83 -7.98
CA THR A 98 5.26 12.83 -8.67
C THR A 98 4.33 11.78 -8.05
N LEU A 99 4.41 11.63 -6.73
CA LEU A 99 3.77 10.54 -5.98
C LEU A 99 2.27 10.41 -6.26
N ALA A 100 1.52 11.52 -6.16
CA ALA A 100 0.08 11.48 -6.37
C ALA A 100 -0.29 11.10 -7.82
N PRO A 101 0.21 11.80 -8.87
CA PRO A 101 0.01 11.37 -10.26
C PRO A 101 0.37 9.91 -10.52
N THR A 102 1.52 9.46 -10.02
CA THR A 102 1.98 8.08 -10.25
C THR A 102 1.10 7.05 -9.55
N ILE A 103 0.58 7.35 -8.35
CA ILE A 103 -0.41 6.49 -7.70
C ILE A 103 -1.67 6.35 -8.57
N TYR A 104 -2.20 7.45 -9.11
CA TYR A 104 -3.40 7.39 -9.97
C TYR A 104 -3.14 6.55 -11.23
N LEU A 105 -2.02 6.80 -11.91
CA LEU A 105 -1.64 6.03 -13.10
C LEU A 105 -1.51 4.53 -12.79
N ARG A 106 -0.80 4.17 -11.72
CA ARG A 106 -0.67 2.75 -11.32
C ARG A 106 -2.01 2.11 -10.96
N LEU A 107 -2.90 2.85 -10.31
CA LEU A 107 -4.22 2.34 -9.96
C LEU A 107 -5.10 2.12 -11.19
N GLU A 108 -5.11 3.09 -12.11
CA GLU A 108 -5.98 3.11 -13.30
C GLU A 108 -5.49 2.17 -14.40
N ASP A 109 -4.21 2.22 -14.73
CA ASP A 109 -3.67 1.54 -15.92
C ASP A 109 -3.18 0.12 -15.61
N ASP A 110 -2.70 -0.12 -14.38
CA ASP A 110 -2.08 -1.40 -14.03
C ASP A 110 -2.91 -2.23 -13.03
N ILE A 111 -3.22 -1.66 -11.86
CA ILE A 111 -3.74 -2.42 -10.71
C ILE A 111 -5.21 -2.80 -10.91
N ALA A 112 -6.08 -1.82 -11.21
CA ALA A 112 -7.50 -2.09 -11.33
C ALA A 112 -7.81 -3.04 -12.50
N PRO A 113 -7.28 -2.86 -13.72
CA PRO A 113 -7.53 -3.79 -14.82
C PRO A 113 -7.10 -5.22 -14.46
N LEU A 114 -5.92 -5.36 -13.84
CA LEU A 114 -5.40 -6.67 -13.45
C LEU A 114 -6.22 -7.34 -12.32
N TYR A 115 -6.67 -6.57 -11.34
CA TYR A 115 -7.44 -7.10 -10.21
C TYR A 115 -8.86 -7.51 -10.60
N TYR A 116 -9.48 -6.78 -11.54
CA TYR A 116 -10.83 -7.04 -12.00
C TYR A 116 -10.90 -8.00 -13.20
N ASP A 117 -9.78 -8.30 -13.86
CA ASP A 117 -9.70 -9.36 -14.86
C ASP A 117 -9.86 -10.74 -14.21
N ARG A 118 -10.99 -11.40 -14.50
CA ARG A 118 -11.41 -12.65 -13.85
C ARG A 118 -11.84 -13.66 -14.91
N ASN A 119 -11.43 -14.91 -14.70
CA ASN A 119 -11.85 -16.01 -15.55
C ASN A 119 -13.33 -16.39 -15.32
N GLU A 120 -13.80 -17.43 -16.02
CA GLU A 120 -15.18 -17.95 -15.90
C GLU A 120 -15.54 -18.40 -14.47
N ASP A 121 -14.55 -18.80 -13.66
CA ASP A 121 -14.71 -19.17 -12.25
C ASP A 121 -14.66 -17.96 -11.29
N GLY A 122 -14.50 -16.74 -11.80
CA GLY A 122 -14.37 -15.51 -11.01
C GLY A 122 -12.98 -15.31 -10.38
N LEU A 123 -11.96 -16.05 -10.82
CA LEU A 123 -10.60 -16.00 -10.29
C LEU A 123 -9.70 -15.05 -11.10
N PRO A 124 -8.96 -14.14 -10.44
CA PRO A 124 -7.99 -13.29 -11.11
C PRO A 124 -6.64 -14.02 -11.25
N LEU A 125 -6.51 -14.86 -12.28
CA LEU A 125 -5.39 -15.80 -12.41
C LEU A 125 -4.03 -15.10 -12.49
N GLU A 126 -3.93 -14.00 -13.23
CA GLU A 126 -2.67 -13.25 -13.34
C GLU A 126 -2.30 -12.57 -12.01
N TRP A 127 -3.30 -12.02 -11.30
CA TRP A 127 -3.11 -11.51 -9.95
C TRP A 127 -2.56 -12.58 -9.00
N ILE A 128 -3.18 -13.76 -8.97
CA ILE A 128 -2.73 -14.91 -8.17
C ILE A 128 -1.31 -15.33 -8.58
N GLY A 129 -0.98 -15.27 -9.88
CA GLY A 129 0.36 -15.50 -10.40
C GLY A 129 1.38 -14.53 -9.79
N ARG A 130 1.06 -13.23 -9.75
CA ARG A 130 1.91 -12.22 -9.12
C ARG A 130 2.02 -12.41 -7.61
N MET A 131 0.93 -12.75 -6.91
CA MET A 131 0.96 -13.06 -5.48
C MET A 131 1.93 -14.20 -5.16
N ARG A 132 1.96 -15.24 -6.00
CA ARG A 132 2.89 -16.36 -5.83
C ARG A 132 4.34 -15.93 -6.06
N ARG A 133 4.59 -15.16 -7.13
CA ARG A 133 5.93 -14.66 -7.48
C ARG A 133 6.49 -13.66 -6.47
N SER A 134 5.65 -12.93 -5.76
CA SER A 134 6.08 -11.96 -4.75
C SER A 134 6.65 -12.64 -3.51
N ILE A 135 6.13 -13.81 -3.12
CA ILE A 135 6.55 -14.55 -1.92
C ILE A 135 7.94 -15.18 -2.06
N GLY A 136 8.31 -15.64 -3.27
CA GLY A 136 9.59 -16.33 -3.54
C GLY A 136 9.47 -17.38 -4.62
#